data_AF-L8JAG8-F1
#
_entry.id   AF-L8JAG8-F1
#
_cell.length_a   1.000
_cell.length_b   1.000
_cell.length_c   1.000
_cell.angle_alpha   90.00
_cell.angle_beta   90.00
_cell.angle_gamma   90.00
#
_symmetry.space_group_name_H-M   'P 1'
#
loop_
_entity.id
_entity.type
_entity.pdbx_description
1 polymer ?
#
loop_
_entity_poly.entity_id
_entity_poly.type
_entity_poly.pdbx_seq_one_letter_code
_entity_poly.pdbx_strand_id
1 'polypeptide(L)'
;MKNTDATPEYETLEIGTPLDYTSDVYRVYFEVRDFEGVFKNVISEFLGPETAEKIETLSHGYEIELPIQCIPEVIVWLTNENIAVYQVVRYAKTNKTWG
;
A
#
# COMPACT_ATOMS: atom_id res chain seq x y z
N MET A 1 -14.11 12.07 -18.29
CA MET A 1 -14.08 10.67 -18.79
C MET A 1 -14.61 9.78 -17.69
N LYS A 2 -15.39 8.75 -18.01
CA LYS A 2 -15.72 7.71 -17.02
C LYS A 2 -14.42 6.99 -16.70
N ASN A 3 -14.16 6.71 -15.41
CA ASN A 3 -12.90 6.11 -14.94
C ASN A 3 -12.76 4.62 -15.32
N THR A 4 -13.38 4.20 -16.43
CA THR A 4 -13.55 2.79 -16.82
C THR A 4 -13.06 2.49 -18.25
N ASP A 5 -12.69 3.52 -19.02
CA ASP A 5 -12.18 3.34 -20.38
C ASP A 5 -10.64 3.49 -20.38
N ALA A 6 -9.91 2.39 -20.20
CA ALA A 6 -8.46 2.32 -20.40
C ALA A 6 -8.10 1.53 -21.64
N THR A 7 -6.92 1.84 -22.19
CA THR A 7 -6.29 0.98 -23.18
C THR A 7 -4.80 0.87 -22.85
N PRO A 8 -4.34 -0.33 -22.44
CA PRO A 8 -5.07 -1.63 -22.38
C PRO A 8 -6.08 -1.71 -21.21
N GLU A 9 -7.05 -2.63 -21.29
CA GLU A 9 -8.21 -2.71 -20.37
C GLU A 9 -7.87 -2.76 -18.87
N TYR A 10 -6.65 -3.14 -18.50
CA TYR A 10 -6.19 -3.18 -17.10
C TYR A 10 -5.81 -1.80 -16.51
N GLU A 11 -5.69 -0.76 -17.32
CA GLU A 11 -5.26 0.58 -16.86
C GLU A 11 -6.35 1.34 -16.08
N THR A 12 -7.65 1.02 -16.22
CA THR A 12 -8.76 1.79 -15.60
C THR A 12 -9.42 1.14 -14.40
N LEU A 13 -8.97 -0.05 -13.99
CA LEU A 13 -9.37 -0.57 -12.67
C LEU A 13 -8.56 0.09 -11.55
N GLU A 14 -7.62 0.97 -11.88
CA GLU A 14 -6.78 1.65 -10.89
C GLU A 14 -7.58 2.65 -10.04
N ILE A 15 -7.63 2.34 -8.75
CA ILE A 15 -8.13 3.24 -7.74
C ILE A 15 -6.98 4.20 -7.38
N GLY A 16 -7.09 5.42 -7.92
CA GLY A 16 -6.05 6.45 -7.86
C GLY A 16 -4.90 6.21 -8.84
N THR A 17 -4.11 7.25 -9.14
CA THR A 17 -3.02 7.17 -10.12
C THR A 17 -1.66 7.33 -9.43
N PRO A 18 -0.54 6.88 -10.02
CA PRO A 18 0.80 7.19 -9.50
C PRO A 18 1.09 8.70 -9.37
N LEU A 19 0.34 9.55 -10.07
CA LEU A 19 0.43 11.01 -10.00
C LEU A 19 -0.55 11.62 -8.99
N ASP A 20 -1.23 10.80 -8.18
CA ASP A 20 -2.08 11.27 -7.11
C ASP A 20 -1.19 11.77 -5.96
N TYR A 21 -1.14 13.10 -5.78
CA TYR A 21 -0.44 13.80 -4.70
C TYR A 21 -1.41 14.36 -3.64
N THR A 22 -2.65 13.87 -3.61
CA THR A 22 -3.62 14.26 -2.58
C THR A 22 -3.34 13.57 -1.26
N SER A 23 -4.01 14.04 -0.20
CA SER A 23 -4.05 13.36 1.10
C SER A 23 -5.03 12.19 1.14
N ASP A 24 -5.58 11.72 0.01
CA ASP A 24 -6.54 10.63 0.00
C ASP A 24 -5.89 9.31 0.49
N VAL A 25 -6.61 8.57 1.32
CA VAL A 25 -6.13 7.30 1.89
C VAL A 25 -6.78 6.12 1.20
N TYR A 26 -5.99 5.08 0.94
CA TYR A 26 -6.37 3.89 0.19
C TYR A 26 -6.11 2.63 1.00
N ARG A 27 -6.97 1.61 0.87
CA ARG A 27 -6.67 0.25 1.36
C ARG A 27 -5.75 -0.43 0.35
N VAL A 28 -4.58 -0.83 0.84
CA VAL A 28 -3.51 -1.40 0.04
C VAL A 28 -3.13 -2.75 0.62
N TYR A 29 -3.16 -3.77 -0.22
CA TYR A 29 -2.68 -5.11 0.10
C TYR A 29 -1.24 -5.28 -0.42
N PHE A 30 -0.36 -5.71 0.46
CA PHE A 30 1.01 -6.09 0.16
C PHE A 30 1.16 -7.60 0.33
N GLU A 31 1.36 -8.32 -0.78
CA GLU A 31 1.74 -9.72 -0.75
C GLU A 31 3.26 -9.83 -0.61
N VAL A 32 3.72 -10.30 0.54
CA VAL A 32 5.14 -10.35 0.88
C VAL A 32 5.46 -11.67 1.57
N ARG A 33 6.69 -12.14 1.40
CA ARG A 33 7.21 -13.22 2.25
C ARG A 33 7.89 -12.63 3.48
N ASP A 34 7.09 -12.38 4.51
CA ASP A 34 7.60 -11.97 5.83
C ASP A 34 7.73 -13.20 6.74
N PHE A 35 8.95 -13.45 7.23
CA PHE A 35 9.25 -14.57 8.10
C PHE A 35 9.30 -14.17 9.59
N GLU A 36 9.50 -12.89 9.91
CA GLU A 36 9.86 -12.43 11.26
C GLU A 36 9.09 -11.18 11.72
N GLY A 37 8.06 -10.75 10.97
CA GLY A 37 7.28 -9.55 11.29
C GLY A 37 8.00 -8.26 10.88
N VAL A 38 8.99 -8.36 10.00
CA VAL A 38 9.78 -7.24 9.48
C VAL A 38 8.89 -6.20 8.82
N PHE A 39 7.81 -6.61 8.18
CA PHE A 39 6.87 -5.68 7.55
C PHE A 39 6.30 -4.69 8.57
N LYS A 40 5.87 -5.17 9.73
CA LYS A 40 5.30 -4.29 10.77
C LYS A 40 6.35 -3.36 11.37
N ASN A 41 7.60 -3.82 11.50
CA ASN A 41 8.71 -2.98 11.97
C ASN A 41 9.01 -1.85 10.97
N VAL A 42 9.13 -2.18 9.67
CA VAL A 42 9.31 -1.20 8.60
C VAL A 42 8.20 -0.14 8.63
N ILE A 43 6.95 -0.57 8.72
CA ILE A 43 5.84 0.39 8.81
C ILE A 43 5.89 1.21 10.10
N SER A 44 6.20 0.59 11.23
CA SER A 44 6.29 1.28 12.52
C SER A 44 7.38 2.35 12.52
N GLU A 45 8.51 2.09 11.86
CA GLU A 45 9.63 3.03 11.75
C GLU A 45 9.33 4.15 10.75
N PHE A 46 8.71 3.84 9.62
CA PHE A 46 8.46 4.80 8.55
C PHE A 46 7.19 5.65 8.76
N LEU A 47 6.08 5.03 9.13
CA LEU A 47 4.75 5.66 9.27
C LEU A 47 4.32 5.82 10.74
N GLY A 48 5.17 5.41 11.67
CA GLY A 48 4.91 5.48 13.11
C GLY A 48 4.16 4.26 13.66
N PRO A 49 4.28 4.01 14.98
CA PRO A 49 3.74 2.83 15.63
C PRO A 49 2.22 2.74 15.57
N GLU A 50 1.51 3.87 15.64
CA GLU A 50 0.04 3.91 15.54
C GLU A 50 -0.49 3.39 14.19
N THR A 51 0.29 3.56 13.13
CA THR A 51 -0.04 3.03 11.81
C THR A 51 0.19 1.52 11.77
N ALA A 52 1.29 1.05 12.37
CA ALA A 52 1.62 -0.37 12.42
C ALA A 52 0.59 -1.20 13.22
N GLU A 53 -0.01 -0.62 14.27
CA GLU A 53 -1.10 -1.25 15.04
C GLU A 53 -2.37 -1.49 14.21
N LYS A 54 -2.58 -0.70 13.15
CA LYS A 54 -3.76 -0.80 12.27
C LYS A 54 -3.55 -1.76 11.11
N ILE A 55 -2.37 -2.39 10.99
CA ILE A 55 -2.07 -3.37 9.94
C ILE A 55 -2.86 -4.65 10.18
N GLU A 56 -3.68 -5.01 9.22
CA GLU A 56 -4.34 -6.32 9.18
C GLU A 56 -3.38 -7.35 8.59
N THR A 57 -3.20 -8.47 9.29
CA THR A 57 -2.35 -9.58 8.84
C THR A 57 -3.21 -10.63 8.18
N LEU A 58 -2.91 -10.95 6.92
CA LEU A 58 -3.62 -11.92 6.10
C LEU A 58 -2.75 -13.17 5.88
N SER A 59 -3.30 -14.20 5.23
CA SER A 59 -2.60 -15.49 5.03
C SER A 59 -1.28 -15.38 4.27
N HIS A 60 -1.16 -14.40 3.37
CA HIS A 60 0.00 -14.24 2.47
C HIS A 60 0.54 -12.81 2.44
N GLY A 61 0.21 -11.98 3.42
CA GLY A 61 0.66 -10.59 3.41
C GLY A 61 -0.09 -9.71 4.39
N TYR A 62 -0.10 -8.42 4.08
CA TYR A 62 -0.59 -7.38 4.98
C TYR A 62 -1.49 -6.41 4.25
N GLU A 63 -2.47 -5.90 4.97
CA GLU A 63 -3.29 -4.80 4.52
C GLU A 63 -3.07 -3.58 5.42
N ILE A 64 -2.97 -2.43 4.77
CA ILE A 64 -2.76 -1.14 5.42
C ILE A 64 -3.52 -0.04 4.68
N GLU A 65 -3.92 0.98 5.43
CA GLU A 65 -4.45 2.23 4.89
C GLU A 65 -3.35 3.29 4.84
N LEU A 66 -3.04 3.80 3.64
CA LEU A 66 -2.05 4.85 3.45
C LEU A 66 -2.29 5.66 2.15
N PRO A 67 -1.68 6.85 2.02
CA PRO A 67 -1.65 7.58 0.76
C PRO A 67 -0.86 6.82 -0.31
N ILE A 68 -1.24 6.99 -1.58
CA ILE A 68 -0.56 6.33 -2.71
C ILE A 68 0.94 6.67 -2.72
N GLN A 69 1.34 7.88 -2.31
CA GLN A 69 2.74 8.29 -2.33
C GLN A 69 3.61 7.55 -1.31
N CYS A 70 3.01 6.94 -0.28
CA CYS A 70 3.77 6.14 0.69
C CYS A 70 4.13 4.76 0.13
N ILE A 71 3.43 4.26 -0.89
CA ILE A 71 3.64 2.91 -1.42
C ILE A 71 5.07 2.72 -1.95
N PRO A 72 5.62 3.58 -2.83
CA PRO A 72 6.98 3.40 -3.34
C PRO A 72 8.03 3.40 -2.23
N GLU A 73 7.86 4.27 -1.22
CA GLU A 73 8.78 4.35 -0.08
C GLU A 73 8.74 3.07 0.77
N VAL A 74 7.54 2.55 1.09
CA VAL A 74 7.40 1.27 1.78
C VAL A 74 8.12 0.15 1.03
N ILE A 75 8.01 0.12 -0.31
CA ILE A 75 8.70 -0.89 -1.13
C ILE A 75 10.22 -0.77 -1.05
N VAL A 76 10.76 0.45 -1.08
CA VAL A 76 12.20 0.68 -0.91
C VAL A 76 12.67 0.14 0.44
N TRP A 77 11.95 0.44 1.53
CA TRP A 77 12.31 -0.03 2.86
C TRP A 77 12.25 -1.56 2.98
N LEU A 78 11.18 -2.18 2.50
CA LEU A 78 11.05 -3.64 2.48
C LEU A 78 12.19 -4.30 1.69
N THR A 79 12.57 -3.71 0.56
CA THR A 79 13.66 -4.23 -0.28
C THR A 79 15.02 -4.09 0.41
N ASN A 80 15.25 -3.01 1.15
CA ASN A 80 16.48 -2.82 1.94
C ASN A 80 16.60 -3.88 3.06
N GLU A 81 15.47 -4.30 3.62
CA GLU A 81 15.39 -5.41 4.58
C GLU A 81 15.37 -6.80 3.91
N ASN A 82 15.64 -6.89 2.60
CA ASN A 82 15.61 -8.11 1.80
C ASN A 82 14.26 -8.85 1.82
N ILE A 83 13.16 -8.14 2.01
CA ILE A 83 11.81 -8.69 1.94
C ILE A 83 11.34 -8.72 0.49
N ALA A 84 11.01 -9.92 0.00
CA ALA A 84 10.46 -10.11 -1.33
C ALA A 84 8.99 -9.64 -1.36
N VAL A 85 8.69 -8.71 -2.26
CA VAL A 85 7.33 -8.24 -2.57
C VAL A 85 6.85 -8.90 -3.86
N TYR A 86 5.77 -9.67 -3.76
CA TYR A 86 5.17 -10.37 -4.89
C TYR A 86 4.13 -9.52 -5.60
N GLN A 87 3.34 -8.78 -4.82
CA GLN A 87 2.23 -7.98 -5.33
C GLN A 87 1.93 -6.80 -4.41
N VAL A 88 1.50 -5.70 -5.03
CA VAL A 88 0.88 -4.57 -4.33
C VAL A 88 -0.42 -4.22 -5.03
N VAL A 89 -1.53 -4.26 -4.30
CA VAL A 89 -2.86 -3.97 -4.85
C VAL A 89 -3.52 -2.86 -4.06
N ARG A 90 -3.79 -1.74 -4.73
CA ARG A 90 -4.71 -0.71 -4.25
C ARG A 90 -6.11 -1.13 -4.68
N TYR A 91 -7.01 -1.41 -3.74
CA TYR A 91 -8.32 -1.98 -4.08
C TYR A 91 -9.52 -1.20 -3.53
N ALA A 92 -9.31 -0.19 -2.69
CA ALA A 92 -10.37 0.73 -2.28
C ALA A 92 -9.82 2.11 -1.88
N LYS A 93 -10.51 3.18 -2.29
CA LYS A 93 -10.33 4.52 -1.72
C LYS A 93 -11.19 4.62 -0.45
N THR A 94 -10.64 5.16 0.62
CA THR A 94 -11.35 5.35 1.88
C THR A 94 -11.95 6.76 1.97
N ASN A 95 -12.76 7.02 3.00
CA ASN A 95 -13.26 8.37 3.30
C ASN A 95 -12.27 9.16 4.19
N LYS A 96 -11.06 8.65 4.43
CA LYS A 96 -10.06 9.28 5.29
C LYS A 96 -9.13 10.16 4.48
N THR A 97 -8.60 11.18 5.14
CA THR A 97 -7.52 12.04 4.63
C THR A 97 -6.33 11.96 5.56
N TRP A 98 -5.13 11.87 4.98
CA TRP A 98 -3.86 11.80 5.68
C TRP A 98 -3.43 13.19 6.16
N GLY A 99 -3.23 13.33 7.48
CA GLY A 99 -2.86 14.58 8.16
C GLY A 99 -2.82 14.42 9.67
#